data_AF-A0A6G0WJD6-F1
#
_entry.id   AF-A0A6G0WJD6-F1
#
_cell.length_a   1.000
_cell.length_b   1.000
_cell.length_c   1.000
_cell.angle_alpha   90.00
_cell.angle_beta   90.00
_cell.angle_gamma   90.00
#
_symmetry.space_group_name_H-M   'P 1'
#
loop_
_entity.id
_entity.type
_entity.pdbx_description
1 polymer ?
#
loop_
_entity_poly.entity_id
_entity_poly.type
_entity_poly.pdbx_seq_one_letter_code
_entity_poly.pdbx_strand_id
1 'polypeptide(L)'
;MSQHCMRCRKTGSLEESYVNINATSVLLPTTSFSIMREKEASHSHADVSSHVKKIQRLHAISESITATSTIPIPSMCPECLQLLTQMLEKSDARARQEKKSLTSFLTSMPKAKAKDVDDSAPRDLVESYQRVVLAMQQERRAIHLEMESLGDQLAALELEEANVWQDINNRLWAIENLNDARDSNVARVLEMEQRVHTIRRMNVLNDAFYIWHKGPFGTINGFCLGRLARHHIDWNEINAAWGEVALLLVLLSEALDISFNNYQIVPLGSFSKIIRLQSPTMEYALHGSDKDNFAESLFNLGLTALLQCVAQLGEVAEARDVSFRMPYKISGKLVGGMSILFLRDEETWTKASKCVLTNLKWLLAWCSKLPQGYNSSARDSLDGFLKAT
;
A
#
# COMPACT_ATOMS: atom_id res chain seq x y z
N MET A 1 -3.58 -32.50 34.96
CA MET A 1 -2.16 -32.49 34.58
C MET A 1 -1.39 -33.22 35.65
N SER A 2 -0.80 -34.36 35.29
CA SER A 2 -0.13 -35.30 36.18
C SER A 2 1.12 -34.66 36.81
N GLN A 3 1.07 -34.46 38.14
CA GLN A 3 2.20 -33.97 38.92
C GLN A 3 3.27 -35.06 39.02
N HIS A 4 4.31 -34.96 38.22
CA HIS A 4 5.43 -35.89 38.20
C HIS A 4 6.61 -35.33 39.02
N CYS A 5 7.22 -36.17 39.86
CA CYS A 5 8.39 -35.85 40.68
C CYS A 5 9.57 -35.39 39.80
N MET A 6 10.23 -34.29 40.18
CA MET A 6 11.32 -33.68 39.41
C MET A 6 12.51 -34.60 39.13
N ARG A 7 12.75 -35.63 39.95
CA ARG A 7 13.87 -36.56 39.78
C ARG A 7 13.52 -37.80 38.95
N CYS A 8 12.28 -38.29 39.01
CA CYS A 8 11.84 -39.47 38.25
C CYS A 8 11.47 -39.16 36.78
N ARG A 9 11.56 -37.90 36.34
CA ARG A 9 11.26 -37.48 34.96
C ARG A 9 12.33 -37.88 33.92
N LYS A 10 13.42 -38.53 34.32
CA LYS A 10 14.46 -39.04 33.40
C LYS A 10 14.83 -40.49 33.72
N THR A 11 13.95 -41.43 33.41
CA THR A 11 14.31 -42.85 33.25
C THR A 11 14.72 -43.08 31.81
N GLY A 12 16.02 -42.98 31.55
CA GLY A 12 16.64 -43.32 30.27
C GLY A 12 18.16 -43.17 30.36
N SER A 13 18.85 -44.30 30.54
CA SER A 13 20.31 -44.46 30.63
C SER A 13 20.97 -43.98 31.93
N LEU A 14 21.07 -44.89 32.91
CA LEU A 14 21.85 -44.77 34.14
C LEU A 14 23.31 -45.18 33.89
N GLU A 15 24.03 -44.40 33.10
CA GLU A 15 25.48 -44.33 33.22
C GLU A 15 25.86 -42.86 33.32
N GLU A 16 26.52 -42.53 34.43
CA GLU A 16 27.19 -41.26 34.71
C GLU A 16 26.30 -40.01 34.93
N SER A 17 25.78 -39.86 36.16
CA SER A 17 25.46 -38.53 36.69
C SER A 17 26.26 -38.27 37.97
N TYR A 18 27.45 -37.68 37.80
CA TYR A 18 28.20 -37.02 38.87
C TYR A 18 27.35 -35.88 39.45
N VAL A 19 26.91 -36.00 40.70
CA VAL A 19 26.21 -34.92 41.40
C VAL A 19 27.25 -33.98 42.01
N ASN A 20 27.39 -32.79 41.41
CA ASN A 20 28.17 -31.68 41.94
C ASN A 20 27.44 -31.08 43.15
N ILE A 21 27.93 -31.37 44.36
CA ILE A 21 27.31 -31.00 45.65
C ILE A 21 27.42 -29.48 45.94
N ASN A 22 28.15 -28.72 45.11
CA ASN A 22 28.29 -27.27 45.25
C ASN A 22 27.22 -26.46 44.50
N ALA A 23 26.37 -27.08 43.69
CA ALA A 23 25.29 -26.40 42.98
C ALA A 23 23.96 -26.49 43.75
N THR A 24 23.90 -25.92 44.94
CA THR A 24 22.63 -25.62 45.63
C THR A 24 22.35 -24.12 45.56
N SER A 25 22.31 -23.57 44.34
CA SER A 25 21.65 -22.28 44.08
C SER A 25 20.22 -22.55 43.65
N VAL A 26 19.41 -23.04 44.58
CA VAL A 26 17.95 -23.01 44.40
C VAL A 26 17.52 -21.59 44.77
N LEU A 27 17.19 -20.80 43.76
CA LEU A 27 16.41 -19.57 43.89
C LEU A 27 15.05 -19.94 44.50
N LEU A 28 14.95 -19.88 45.82
CA LEU A 28 13.66 -19.84 46.52
C LEU A 28 13.09 -18.41 46.40
N PRO A 29 11.77 -18.26 46.16
CA PRO A 29 11.14 -16.96 46.16
C PRO A 29 11.34 -16.28 47.52
N THR A 30 11.87 -15.06 47.48
CA THR A 30 12.00 -14.16 48.63
C THR A 30 10.63 -13.67 49.07
N THR A 31 9.92 -14.46 49.88
CA THR A 31 8.89 -13.95 50.79
C THR A 31 8.84 -14.79 52.08
N SER A 32 9.14 -14.12 53.19
CA SER A 32 8.83 -14.49 54.58
C SER A 32 9.32 -15.82 55.15
N PHE A 33 10.54 -15.85 55.70
CA PHE A 33 10.86 -16.60 56.92
C PHE A 33 11.94 -15.83 57.72
N SER A 34 11.49 -14.79 58.44
CA SER A 34 12.26 -14.16 59.51
C SER A 34 12.08 -14.99 60.79
N ILE A 35 12.81 -16.10 60.93
CA ILE A 35 12.89 -16.85 62.19
C ILE A 35 14.34 -17.35 62.36
N MET A 36 14.99 -16.87 63.43
CA MET A 36 16.27 -17.32 64.01
C MET A 36 17.56 -16.92 63.27
N ARG A 37 17.83 -15.61 63.17
CA ARG A 37 19.21 -15.09 63.17
C ARG A 37 19.64 -14.91 64.62
N GLU A 38 20.03 -16.00 65.28
CA GLU A 38 20.63 -15.93 66.61
C GLU A 38 22.10 -15.53 66.53
N LYS A 39 22.46 -14.59 67.42
CA LYS A 39 23.78 -14.00 67.64
C LYS A 39 24.85 -15.08 67.83
N GLU A 40 25.95 -14.97 67.08
CA GLU A 40 27.20 -15.62 67.44
C GLU A 40 27.80 -14.90 68.67
N ALA A 41 27.46 -15.42 69.85
CA ALA A 41 28.15 -15.12 71.10
C ALA A 41 29.15 -16.25 71.41
N SER A 42 30.42 -15.87 71.47
CA SER A 42 31.49 -16.37 72.35
C SER A 42 31.46 -17.83 72.87
N HIS A 43 32.60 -18.49 72.65
CA HIS A 43 33.17 -19.65 73.35
C HIS A 43 32.66 -21.05 72.97
N SER A 44 33.54 -21.89 72.43
CA SER A 44 34.31 -22.88 73.21
C SER A 44 34.77 -24.04 72.31
N HIS A 45 35.91 -24.61 72.69
CA HIS A 45 36.72 -25.58 71.97
C HIS A 45 36.00 -26.92 71.72
N ALA A 46 35.12 -27.02 70.72
CA ALA A 46 34.71 -28.27 70.07
C ALA A 46 33.81 -28.00 68.85
N ASP A 47 34.22 -27.10 67.96
CA ASP A 47 33.34 -26.72 66.85
C ASP A 47 33.31 -27.82 65.78
N VAL A 48 32.14 -28.43 65.62
CA VAL A 48 31.86 -29.41 64.56
C VAL A 48 32.05 -28.67 63.22
N SER A 49 32.83 -29.25 62.29
CA SER A 49 33.20 -28.64 60.99
C SER A 49 32.00 -27.94 60.33
N SER A 50 32.21 -26.75 59.75
CA SER A 50 31.18 -25.97 59.04
C SER A 50 30.41 -26.82 58.02
N HIS A 51 31.07 -27.82 57.42
CA HIS A 51 30.48 -28.79 56.52
C HIS A 51 29.46 -29.71 57.21
N VAL A 52 29.74 -30.15 58.44
CA VAL A 52 28.84 -31.00 59.23
C VAL A 52 27.64 -30.19 59.75
N LYS A 53 27.85 -28.94 60.16
CA LYS A 53 26.76 -28.01 60.51
C LYS A 53 25.82 -27.79 59.31
N LYS A 54 26.38 -27.69 58.08
CA LYS A 54 25.61 -27.55 56.84
C LYS A 54 24.78 -28.82 56.54
N ILE A 55 25.36 -30.00 56.72
CA ILE A 55 24.65 -31.29 56.53
C ILE A 55 23.52 -31.47 57.57
N GLN A 56 23.76 -31.16 58.84
CA GLN A 56 22.74 -31.24 59.89
C GLN A 56 21.54 -30.32 59.62
N ARG A 57 21.80 -29.10 59.13
CA ARG A 57 20.72 -28.18 58.70
C ARG A 57 19.90 -28.76 57.55
N LEU A 58 20.55 -29.40 56.57
CA LEU A 58 19.83 -30.04 55.46
C LEU A 58 18.99 -31.24 55.94
N HIS A 59 19.47 -32.01 56.92
CA HIS A 59 18.70 -33.10 57.53
C HIS A 59 17.46 -32.58 58.27
N ALA A 60 17.61 -31.53 59.09
CA ALA A 60 16.50 -30.88 59.79
C ALA A 60 15.46 -30.27 58.83
N ILE A 61 15.92 -29.72 57.70
CA ILE A 61 15.02 -29.24 56.63
C ILE A 61 14.26 -30.42 56.01
N SER A 62 14.92 -31.56 55.77
CA SER A 62 14.24 -32.74 55.22
C SER A 62 13.17 -33.31 56.16
N GLU A 63 13.42 -33.33 57.47
CA GLU A 63 12.46 -33.80 58.48
C GLU A 63 11.28 -32.81 58.65
N SER A 64 11.54 -31.50 58.67
CA SER A 64 10.48 -30.50 58.81
C SER A 64 9.52 -30.44 57.61
N ILE A 65 10.01 -30.79 56.41
CA ILE A 65 9.18 -30.96 55.21
C ILE A 65 8.23 -32.16 55.36
N THR A 66 8.61 -33.22 56.08
CA THR A 66 7.74 -34.39 56.31
C THR A 66 6.69 -34.19 57.40
N ALA A 67 6.96 -33.32 58.39
CA ALA A 67 6.10 -33.15 59.57
C ALA A 67 4.94 -32.14 59.38
N THR A 68 4.97 -31.30 58.34
CA THR A 68 4.02 -30.18 58.17
C THR A 68 3.26 -30.32 56.84
N SER A 69 2.17 -31.11 56.82
CA SER A 69 1.43 -31.48 55.61
C SER A 69 0.46 -30.41 55.06
N THR A 70 0.64 -29.12 55.37
CA THR A 70 -0.36 -28.07 55.06
C THR A 70 0.10 -26.98 54.09
N ILE A 71 1.32 -27.06 53.53
CA ILE A 71 1.76 -26.14 52.45
C ILE A 71 2.30 -26.96 51.27
N PRO A 72 1.73 -26.86 50.06
CA PRO A 72 2.16 -27.63 48.89
C PRO A 72 3.41 -27.00 48.27
N ILE A 73 4.58 -27.36 48.78
CA ILE A 73 5.88 -27.11 48.13
C ILE A 73 6.20 -28.35 47.24
N PRO A 74 6.74 -28.20 46.01
CA PRO A 74 6.85 -29.31 45.06
C PRO A 74 7.65 -30.48 45.62
N SER A 75 6.93 -31.59 45.81
CA SER A 75 7.30 -32.77 46.57
C SER A 75 8.25 -33.69 45.80
N MET A 76 9.41 -33.97 46.38
CA MET A 76 10.12 -35.22 46.09
C MET A 76 9.22 -36.39 46.51
N CYS A 77 9.15 -37.46 45.73
CA CYS A 77 8.44 -38.66 46.19
C CYS A 77 9.17 -39.26 47.40
N PRO A 78 8.48 -40.01 48.28
CA PRO A 78 9.10 -40.62 49.47
C PRO A 78 10.33 -41.46 49.14
N GLU A 79 10.34 -42.16 48.00
CA GLU A 79 11.50 -42.92 47.53
C GLU A 79 12.71 -42.04 47.19
N CYS A 80 12.48 -40.89 46.54
CA CYS A 80 13.55 -39.95 46.24
C CYS A 80 14.08 -39.23 47.48
N LEU A 81 13.20 -38.97 48.47
CA LEU A 81 13.60 -38.42 49.76
C LEU A 81 14.46 -39.42 50.54
N GLN A 82 14.07 -40.69 50.55
CA GLN A 82 14.82 -41.75 51.21
C GLN A 82 16.18 -42.01 50.55
N LEU A 83 16.27 -41.87 49.22
CA LEU A 83 17.56 -41.92 48.54
C LEU A 83 18.45 -40.73 48.91
N LEU A 84 17.88 -39.52 49.04
CA LEU A 84 18.63 -38.33 49.44
C LEU A 84 19.18 -38.46 50.86
N THR A 85 18.36 -38.93 51.82
CA THR A 85 18.81 -39.15 53.20
C THR A 85 19.91 -40.21 53.27
N GLN A 86 19.79 -41.34 52.57
CA GLN A 86 20.87 -42.34 52.49
C GLN A 86 22.16 -41.79 51.87
N MET A 87 22.07 -40.95 50.83
CA MET A 87 23.24 -40.30 50.25
C MET A 87 23.92 -39.34 51.23
N LEU A 88 23.13 -38.59 51.99
CA LEU A 88 23.62 -37.65 52.99
C LEU A 88 24.30 -38.39 54.15
N GLU A 89 23.71 -39.46 54.67
CA GLU A 89 24.31 -40.32 55.71
C GLU A 89 25.67 -40.90 55.26
N LYS A 90 25.74 -41.39 54.01
CA LYS A 90 26.99 -41.91 53.44
C LYS A 90 28.05 -40.83 53.25
N SER A 91 27.65 -39.59 52.99
CA SER A 91 28.58 -38.45 52.89
C SER A 91 29.10 -38.03 54.26
N ASP A 92 28.26 -38.03 55.30
CA ASP A 92 28.68 -37.72 56.68
C ASP A 92 29.66 -38.77 57.20
N ALA A 93 29.41 -40.05 56.94
CA ALA A 93 30.32 -41.13 57.29
C ALA A 93 31.72 -40.94 56.66
N ARG A 94 31.78 -40.55 55.38
CA ARG A 94 33.06 -40.27 54.68
C ARG A 94 33.80 -39.07 55.28
N ALA A 95 33.12 -37.95 55.50
CA ALA A 95 33.72 -36.77 56.10
C ALA A 95 34.26 -37.03 57.51
N ARG A 96 33.55 -37.84 58.31
CA ARG A 96 34.03 -38.26 59.65
C ARG A 96 35.28 -39.13 59.56
N GLN A 97 35.40 -39.99 58.55
CA GLN A 97 36.58 -40.83 58.35
C GLN A 97 37.80 -40.00 57.91
N GLU A 98 37.64 -39.04 56.99
CA GLU A 98 38.72 -38.13 56.58
C GLU A 98 39.21 -37.25 57.73
N LYS A 99 38.29 -36.74 58.56
CA LYS A 99 38.66 -36.01 59.78
C LYS A 99 39.49 -36.90 60.70
N LYS A 100 39.09 -38.16 60.91
CA LYS A 100 39.87 -39.10 61.74
C LYS A 100 41.27 -39.34 61.16
N SER A 101 41.42 -39.50 59.84
CA SER A 101 42.74 -39.72 59.20
C SER A 101 43.64 -38.48 59.25
N LEU A 102 43.10 -37.28 59.02
CA LEU A 102 43.86 -36.03 59.14
C LEU A 102 44.24 -35.74 60.59
N THR A 103 43.35 -36.05 61.54
CA THR A 103 43.66 -35.91 62.97
C THR A 103 44.77 -36.88 63.36
N SER A 104 44.74 -38.13 62.90
CA SER A 104 45.84 -39.09 63.14
C SER A 104 47.14 -38.65 62.45
N PHE A 105 47.07 -38.03 61.27
CA PHE A 105 48.26 -37.52 60.59
C PHE A 105 48.89 -36.35 61.35
N LEU A 106 48.10 -35.38 61.80
CA LEU A 106 48.58 -34.23 62.57
C LEU A 106 49.11 -34.63 63.96
N THR A 107 48.55 -35.68 64.59
CA THR A 107 49.10 -36.19 65.85
C THR A 107 50.35 -37.07 65.66
N SER A 108 50.54 -37.66 64.46
CA SER A 108 51.73 -38.44 64.11
C SER A 108 52.92 -37.60 63.62
N MET A 109 52.69 -36.34 63.25
CA MET A 109 53.77 -35.42 62.88
C MET A 109 54.52 -34.97 64.15
N PRO A 110 55.84 -35.22 64.26
CA PRO A 110 56.61 -34.73 65.39
C PRO A 110 56.63 -33.20 65.36
N LYS A 111 56.27 -32.55 66.47
CA LYS A 111 56.39 -31.09 66.63
C LYS A 111 57.85 -30.69 66.40
N ALA A 112 58.16 -30.10 65.25
CA ALA A 112 59.49 -29.60 64.96
C ALA A 112 59.86 -28.52 65.99
N LYS A 113 60.98 -28.72 66.69
CA LYS A 113 61.51 -27.74 67.65
C LYS A 113 61.89 -26.47 66.90
N ALA A 114 61.30 -25.35 67.30
CA ALA A 114 61.68 -24.02 66.83
C ALA A 114 63.18 -23.81 67.08
N LYS A 115 63.92 -23.41 66.04
CA LYS A 115 65.31 -22.97 66.13
C LYS A 115 65.29 -21.49 65.74
N ASP A 116 65.69 -20.61 66.67
CA ASP A 116 65.73 -19.16 66.47
C ASP A 116 66.62 -18.81 65.27
N VAL A 117 66.06 -18.09 64.31
CA VAL A 117 66.77 -17.49 63.17
C VAL A 117 66.91 -16.00 63.48
N ASP A 118 68.17 -15.53 63.49
CA ASP A 118 68.56 -14.13 63.68
C ASP A 118 68.09 -13.27 62.48
N ASP A 119 67.41 -12.18 62.77
CA ASP A 119 66.44 -11.48 61.91
C ASP A 119 66.97 -10.14 61.36
N SER A 120 68.16 -10.11 60.75
CA SER A 120 68.70 -8.87 60.16
C SER A 120 69.25 -9.03 58.74
N ALA A 121 68.40 -8.78 57.74
CA ALA A 121 68.81 -8.54 56.36
C ALA A 121 69.62 -7.22 56.22
N PRO A 122 70.53 -7.07 55.21
CA PRO A 122 71.35 -5.87 55.05
C PRO A 122 70.47 -4.64 54.76
N ARG A 123 70.48 -3.69 55.69
CA ARG A 123 69.58 -2.51 55.72
C ARG A 123 69.60 -1.70 54.42
N ASP A 124 70.76 -1.56 53.79
CA ASP A 124 70.95 -0.78 52.55
C ASP A 124 70.25 -1.40 51.33
N LEU A 125 70.23 -2.73 51.24
CA LEU A 125 69.56 -3.43 50.15
C LEU A 125 68.05 -3.28 50.29
N VAL A 126 67.52 -3.45 51.51
CA VAL A 126 66.10 -3.25 51.84
C VAL A 126 65.65 -1.82 51.51
N GLU A 127 66.47 -0.82 51.82
CA GLU A 127 66.16 0.59 51.54
C GLU A 127 66.18 0.91 50.03
N SER A 128 67.09 0.30 49.25
CA SER A 128 67.12 0.45 47.79
C SER A 128 65.88 -0.15 47.11
N TYR A 129 65.45 -1.35 47.54
CA TYR A 129 64.23 -1.99 47.05
C TYR A 129 62.98 -1.19 47.46
N GLN A 130 62.94 -0.64 48.67
CA GLN A 130 61.85 0.22 49.11
C GLN A 130 61.69 1.47 48.23
N ARG A 131 62.78 2.10 47.78
CA ARG A 131 62.70 3.25 46.86
C ARG A 131 62.11 2.87 45.49
N VAL A 132 62.53 1.75 44.91
CA VAL A 132 62.02 1.28 43.60
C VAL A 132 60.54 0.92 43.70
N VAL A 133 60.13 0.22 44.76
CA VAL A 133 58.73 -0.13 45.01
C VAL A 133 57.87 1.13 45.18
N LEU A 134 58.37 2.15 45.89
CA LEU A 134 57.67 3.42 46.05
C LEU A 134 57.52 4.17 44.71
N ALA A 135 58.54 4.18 43.86
CA ALA A 135 58.46 4.78 42.52
C ALA A 135 57.43 4.06 41.63
N MET A 136 57.48 2.73 41.57
CA MET A 136 56.49 1.93 40.83
C MET A 136 55.06 2.12 41.36
N GLN A 137 54.88 2.28 42.67
CA GLN A 137 53.58 2.58 43.27
C GLN A 137 53.08 4.00 42.94
N GLN A 138 53.99 4.97 42.75
CA GLN A 138 53.64 6.32 42.29
C GLN A 138 53.24 6.30 40.81
N GLU A 139 54.01 5.62 39.95
CA GLU A 139 53.69 5.46 38.53
C GLU A 139 52.37 4.71 38.33
N ARG A 140 52.13 3.61 39.06
CA ARG A 140 50.86 2.89 38.99
C ARG A 140 49.68 3.78 39.36
N ARG A 141 49.82 4.66 40.36
CA ARG A 141 48.79 5.62 40.73
C ARG A 141 48.56 6.67 39.65
N ALA A 142 49.62 7.16 39.02
CA ALA A 142 49.51 8.10 37.90
C ALA A 142 48.77 7.47 36.71
N ILE A 143 49.14 6.24 36.32
CA ILE A 143 48.48 5.50 35.23
C ILE A 143 47.01 5.23 35.55
N HIS A 144 46.67 4.88 36.79
CA HIS A 144 45.27 4.68 37.18
C HIS A 144 44.42 5.95 37.04
N LEU A 145 44.97 7.11 37.45
CA LEU A 145 44.29 8.39 37.29
C LEU A 145 44.09 8.75 35.81
N GLU A 146 45.10 8.49 34.97
CA GLU A 146 44.99 8.72 33.52
C GLU A 146 43.95 7.79 32.87
N MET A 147 43.91 6.52 33.29
CA MET A 147 42.93 5.55 32.80
C MET A 147 41.50 5.92 33.19
N GLU A 148 41.29 6.45 34.40
CA GLU A 148 40.00 6.98 34.85
C GLU A 148 39.58 8.19 33.99
N SER A 149 40.50 9.14 33.76
CA SER A 149 40.24 10.30 32.91
C SER A 149 39.91 9.93 31.46
N LEU A 150 40.60 8.95 30.88
CA LEU A 150 40.30 8.44 29.55
C LEU A 150 38.96 7.71 29.51
N GLY A 151 38.60 7.00 30.59
CA GLY A 151 37.28 6.37 30.74
C GLY A 151 36.15 7.39 30.71
N ASP A 152 36.30 8.50 31.43
CA ASP A 152 35.32 9.59 31.42
C ASP A 152 35.20 10.25 30.04
N GLN A 153 36.32 10.44 29.34
CA GLN A 153 36.32 10.99 27.98
C GLN A 153 35.63 10.05 26.97
N LEU A 154 35.87 8.74 27.08
CA LEU A 154 35.19 7.75 26.24
C LEU A 154 33.67 7.75 26.47
N ALA A 155 33.24 7.77 27.73
CA ALA A 155 31.81 7.83 28.06
C ALA A 155 31.15 9.12 27.53
N ALA A 156 31.85 10.25 27.56
CA ALA A 156 31.37 11.49 26.97
C ALA A 156 31.23 11.39 25.45
N LEU A 157 32.21 10.80 24.76
CA LEU A 157 32.17 10.58 23.32
C LEU A 157 31.07 9.60 22.90
N GLU A 158 30.83 8.53 23.66
CA GLU A 158 29.73 7.59 23.39
C GLU A 158 28.35 8.27 23.47
N LEU A 159 28.17 9.20 24.41
CA LEU A 159 26.94 10.00 24.53
C LEU A 159 26.77 10.93 23.32
N GLU A 160 27.84 11.60 22.89
CA GLU A 160 27.82 12.45 21.70
C GLU A 160 27.50 11.65 20.43
N GLU A 161 28.12 10.48 20.26
CA GLU A 161 27.86 9.60 19.12
C GLU A 161 26.39 9.16 19.08
N ALA A 162 25.82 8.77 20.23
CA ALA A 162 24.42 8.38 20.34
C ALA A 162 23.47 9.52 19.90
N ASN A 163 23.77 10.76 20.27
CA ASN A 163 23.00 11.94 19.85
C ASN A 163 23.09 12.16 18.34
N VAL A 164 24.29 12.04 17.77
CA VAL A 164 24.49 12.17 16.31
C VAL A 164 23.72 11.08 15.56
N TRP A 165 23.74 9.84 16.06
CA TRP A 165 22.96 8.75 15.44
C TRP A 165 21.46 8.99 15.49
N GLN A 166 20.93 9.56 16.58
CA GLN A 166 19.53 9.96 16.65
C GLN A 166 19.20 11.04 15.63
N ASP A 167 20.05 12.06 15.49
CA ASP A 167 19.86 13.12 14.50
C ASP A 167 19.88 12.59 13.06
N ILE A 168 20.80 11.66 12.75
CA ILE A 168 20.87 11.00 11.44
C ILE A 168 19.57 10.23 11.18
N ASN A 169 19.10 9.43 12.14
CA ASN A 169 17.86 8.66 12.00
C ASN A 169 16.65 9.57 11.78
N ASN A 170 16.55 10.67 12.53
CA ASN A 170 15.49 11.66 12.38
C ASN A 170 15.49 12.28 10.98
N ARG A 171 16.68 12.61 10.45
CA ARG A 171 16.84 13.17 9.10
C ARG A 171 16.49 12.15 8.01
N LEU A 172 16.93 10.91 8.15
CA LEU A 172 16.59 9.84 7.21
C LEU A 172 15.08 9.60 7.17
N TRP A 173 14.42 9.60 8.33
CA TRP A 173 12.98 9.46 8.41
C TRP A 173 12.23 10.63 7.77
N ALA A 174 12.73 11.87 7.96
CA ALA A 174 12.17 13.04 7.31
C ALA A 174 12.31 12.98 5.78
N ILE A 175 13.45 12.51 5.26
CA ILE A 175 13.66 12.32 3.82
C ILE A 175 12.70 11.26 3.27
N GLU A 176 12.53 10.14 3.98
CA GLU A 176 11.64 9.06 3.53
C GLU A 176 10.19 9.53 3.44
N ASN A 177 9.69 10.24 4.45
CA ASN A 177 8.34 10.81 4.40
C ASN A 177 8.15 11.79 3.23
N LEU A 178 9.17 12.56 2.89
CA LEU A 178 9.13 13.46 1.73
C LEU A 178 9.15 12.68 0.41
N ASN A 179 9.90 11.58 0.33
CA ASN A 179 9.91 10.68 -0.82
C ASN A 179 8.54 10.00 -0.98
N ASP A 180 7.96 9.46 0.08
CA ASP A 180 6.63 8.86 0.05
C ASP A 180 5.56 9.86 -0.42
N ALA A 181 5.61 11.09 0.10
CA ALA A 181 4.72 12.17 -0.31
C ALA A 181 4.94 12.54 -1.79
N ARG A 182 6.19 12.59 -2.26
CA ARG A 182 6.51 12.83 -3.67
C ARG A 182 5.95 11.71 -4.54
N ASP A 183 6.19 10.46 -4.18
CA ASP A 183 5.85 9.29 -4.99
C ASP A 183 4.32 9.11 -5.08
N SER A 184 3.60 9.37 -3.99
CA SER A 184 2.14 9.46 -3.98
C SER A 184 1.62 10.56 -4.91
N ASN A 185 2.25 11.75 -4.89
CA ASN A 185 1.88 12.84 -5.80
C ASN A 185 2.17 12.51 -7.27
N VAL A 186 3.31 11.88 -7.56
CA VAL A 186 3.67 11.44 -8.92
C VAL A 186 2.66 10.42 -9.43
N ALA A 187 2.28 9.44 -8.60
CA ALA A 187 1.26 8.46 -8.96
C ALA A 187 -0.10 9.12 -9.29
N ARG A 188 -0.51 10.13 -8.51
CA ARG A 188 -1.73 10.90 -8.76
C ARG A 188 -1.66 11.69 -10.06
N VAL A 189 -0.51 12.30 -10.37
CA VAL A 189 -0.32 13.03 -11.63
C VAL A 189 -0.44 12.09 -12.82
N LEU A 190 0.20 10.92 -12.77
CA LEU A 190 0.10 9.90 -13.82
C LEU A 190 -1.34 9.43 -14.04
N GLU A 191 -2.10 9.20 -12.96
CA GLU A 191 -3.52 8.85 -13.05
C GLU A 191 -4.34 9.96 -13.71
N MET A 192 -4.13 11.21 -13.29
CA MET A 192 -4.82 12.37 -13.86
C MET A 192 -4.50 12.52 -15.36
N GLU A 193 -3.25 12.33 -15.76
CA GLU A 193 -2.85 12.34 -17.18
C GLU A 193 -3.59 11.26 -17.98
N GLN A 194 -3.67 10.03 -17.47
CA GLN A 194 -4.42 8.95 -18.12
C GLN A 194 -5.92 9.26 -18.25
N ARG A 195 -6.53 9.84 -17.20
CA ARG A 195 -7.93 10.29 -17.24
C ARG A 195 -8.13 11.39 -18.28
N VAL A 196 -7.24 12.37 -18.34
CA VAL A 196 -7.27 13.44 -19.35
C VAL A 196 -7.12 12.87 -20.76
N HIS A 197 -6.21 11.89 -20.97
CA HIS A 197 -6.07 11.22 -22.25
C HIS A 197 -7.34 10.48 -22.67
N THR A 198 -8.03 9.83 -21.72
CA THR A 198 -9.32 9.17 -21.98
C THR A 198 -10.39 10.19 -22.34
N ILE A 199 -10.57 11.24 -21.54
CA ILE A 199 -11.58 12.29 -21.77
C ILE A 199 -11.33 13.02 -23.09
N ARG A 200 -10.07 13.31 -23.45
CA ARG A 200 -9.73 13.91 -24.74
C ARG A 200 -10.10 13.04 -25.94
N ARG A 201 -10.16 11.71 -25.77
CA ARG A 201 -10.62 10.78 -26.81
C ARG A 201 -12.13 10.67 -26.86
N MET A 202 -12.84 11.00 -25.78
CA MET A 202 -14.30 11.04 -25.72
C MET A 202 -14.78 12.32 -26.40
N ASN A 203 -15.23 12.21 -27.64
CA ASN A 203 -15.92 13.30 -28.30
C ASN A 203 -17.42 13.12 -28.12
N VAL A 204 -18.00 13.89 -27.19
CA VAL A 204 -19.43 13.83 -26.85
C VAL A 204 -20.33 13.96 -28.09
N LEU A 205 -19.94 14.77 -29.08
CA LEU A 205 -20.73 14.93 -30.32
C LEU A 205 -20.69 13.70 -31.21
N ASN A 206 -19.56 12.99 -31.28
CA ASN A 206 -19.47 11.72 -32.02
C ASN A 206 -20.22 10.59 -31.31
N ASP A 207 -20.26 10.62 -29.97
CA ASP A 207 -21.01 9.64 -29.18
C ASP A 207 -22.52 9.89 -29.24
N ALA A 208 -22.94 11.17 -29.27
CA ALA A 208 -24.36 11.55 -29.40
C ALA A 208 -24.91 11.34 -30.82
N PHE A 209 -24.08 11.54 -31.86
CA PHE A 209 -24.44 11.34 -33.26
C PHE A 209 -23.48 10.34 -33.92
N TYR A 210 -23.71 9.07 -33.63
CA TYR A 210 -22.88 7.99 -34.15
C TYR A 210 -23.18 7.71 -35.63
N ILE A 211 -22.38 8.30 -36.52
CA ILE A 211 -22.47 8.07 -37.97
C ILE A 211 -21.55 6.92 -38.40
N TRP A 212 -22.15 5.87 -38.95
CA TRP A 212 -21.48 4.67 -39.42
C TRP A 212 -22.07 4.15 -40.74
N HIS A 213 -21.73 2.93 -41.15
CA HIS A 213 -22.31 2.27 -42.30
C HIS A 213 -22.64 0.80 -42.00
N LYS A 214 -23.78 0.32 -42.52
CA LYS A 214 -24.16 -1.09 -42.54
C LYS A 214 -24.25 -1.53 -44.00
N GLY A 215 -23.18 -2.13 -44.52
CA GLY A 215 -23.07 -2.51 -45.94
C GLY A 215 -23.26 -1.31 -46.89
N PRO A 216 -24.29 -1.32 -47.77
CA PRO A 216 -24.54 -0.23 -48.69
C PRO A 216 -25.16 1.01 -48.03
N PHE A 217 -25.75 0.89 -46.84
CA PHE A 217 -26.45 1.98 -46.16
C PHE A 217 -25.52 2.79 -45.25
N GLY A 218 -25.74 4.11 -45.20
CA GLY A 218 -25.23 4.93 -44.10
C GLY A 218 -26.18 4.85 -42.91
N THR A 219 -25.65 4.89 -41.69
CA THR A 219 -26.46 4.84 -40.46
C THR A 219 -26.13 5.98 -39.53
N ILE A 220 -27.14 6.55 -38.86
CA ILE A 220 -26.98 7.54 -37.79
C ILE A 220 -27.72 7.04 -36.54
N ASN A 221 -27.02 6.97 -35.40
CA ASN A 221 -27.58 6.46 -34.13
C ASN A 221 -28.25 5.07 -34.25
N GLY A 222 -27.77 4.25 -35.18
CA GLY A 222 -28.29 2.92 -35.47
C GLY A 222 -29.35 2.85 -36.57
N PHE A 223 -30.01 3.98 -36.91
CA PHE A 223 -31.03 4.09 -37.95
C PHE A 223 -30.41 4.15 -39.36
N CYS A 224 -30.97 3.41 -40.30
CA CYS A 224 -30.47 3.30 -41.65
C CYS A 224 -31.08 4.36 -42.58
N LEU A 225 -30.22 5.09 -43.27
CA LEU A 225 -30.59 6.13 -44.23
C LEU A 225 -30.44 5.58 -45.65
N GLY A 226 -31.51 5.02 -46.17
CA GLY A 226 -31.57 4.48 -47.53
C GLY A 226 -32.62 3.39 -47.66
N ARG A 227 -32.83 2.93 -48.88
CA ARG A 227 -33.75 1.86 -49.22
C ARG A 227 -33.17 1.08 -50.40
N LEU A 228 -33.25 -0.23 -50.39
CA LEU A 228 -32.88 -1.08 -51.53
C LEU A 228 -33.97 -2.12 -51.74
N ALA A 229 -34.22 -2.51 -53.00
CA ALA A 229 -35.21 -3.52 -53.34
C ALA A 229 -35.02 -4.88 -52.61
N ARG A 230 -33.79 -5.24 -52.23
CA ARG A 230 -33.48 -6.49 -51.50
C ARG A 230 -33.64 -6.39 -49.99
N HIS A 231 -33.56 -5.19 -49.43
CA HIS A 231 -33.66 -4.95 -48.00
C HIS A 231 -34.50 -3.68 -47.79
N HIS A 232 -35.80 -3.91 -47.63
CA HIS A 232 -36.76 -2.85 -47.44
C HIS A 232 -36.64 -2.29 -46.02
N ILE A 233 -36.29 -1.02 -45.92
CA ILE A 233 -36.21 -0.27 -44.68
C ILE A 233 -37.48 0.56 -44.56
N ASP A 234 -38.10 0.53 -43.38
CA ASP A 234 -39.36 1.24 -43.15
C ASP A 234 -39.14 2.76 -43.18
N TRP A 235 -40.11 3.47 -43.74
CA TRP A 235 -40.07 4.94 -43.77
C TRP A 235 -39.96 5.56 -42.38
N ASN A 236 -40.49 4.92 -41.33
CA ASN A 236 -40.35 5.42 -39.97
C ASN A 236 -38.88 5.49 -39.52
N GLU A 237 -38.07 4.50 -39.89
CA GLU A 237 -36.62 4.48 -39.59
C GLU A 237 -35.88 5.54 -40.41
N ILE A 238 -36.20 5.65 -41.70
CA ILE A 238 -35.64 6.67 -42.59
C ILE A 238 -35.97 8.10 -42.10
N ASN A 239 -37.22 8.31 -41.70
CA ASN A 239 -37.72 9.59 -41.20
C ASN A 239 -37.06 9.94 -39.85
N ALA A 240 -36.89 8.95 -38.96
CA ALA A 240 -36.12 9.13 -37.74
C ALA A 240 -34.66 9.52 -38.04
N ALA A 241 -34.02 8.85 -39.01
CA ALA A 241 -32.66 9.17 -39.42
C ALA A 241 -32.53 10.59 -40.00
N TRP A 242 -33.48 11.04 -40.83
CA TRP A 242 -33.49 12.45 -41.30
C TRP A 242 -33.76 13.44 -40.17
N GLY A 243 -34.53 13.05 -39.16
CA GLY A 243 -34.73 13.83 -37.94
C GLY A 243 -33.45 14.02 -37.12
N GLU A 244 -32.69 12.95 -36.92
CA GLU A 244 -31.37 12.98 -36.27
C GLU A 244 -30.39 13.85 -37.06
N VAL A 245 -30.41 13.78 -38.40
CA VAL A 245 -29.60 14.65 -39.27
C VAL A 245 -30.01 16.12 -39.13
N ALA A 246 -31.31 16.42 -39.03
CA ALA A 246 -31.79 17.78 -38.82
C ALA A 246 -31.34 18.33 -37.46
N LEU A 247 -31.43 17.53 -36.40
CA LEU A 247 -30.97 17.91 -35.05
C LEU A 247 -29.45 18.15 -35.05
N LEU A 248 -28.69 17.26 -35.68
CA LEU A 248 -27.25 17.41 -35.84
C LEU A 248 -26.86 18.73 -36.53
N LEU A 249 -27.57 19.10 -37.61
CA LEU A 249 -27.30 20.34 -38.33
C LEU A 249 -27.58 21.58 -37.49
N VAL A 250 -28.67 21.59 -36.71
CA VAL A 250 -28.96 22.69 -35.78
C VAL A 250 -27.85 22.79 -34.73
N LEU A 251 -27.47 21.67 -34.11
CA LEU A 251 -26.40 21.67 -33.10
C LEU A 251 -25.06 22.14 -33.66
N LEU A 252 -24.70 21.72 -34.89
CA LEU A 252 -23.49 22.19 -35.56
C LEU A 252 -23.58 23.69 -35.90
N SER A 253 -24.75 24.19 -36.29
CA SER A 253 -24.96 25.60 -36.56
C SER A 253 -24.82 26.46 -35.30
N GLU A 254 -25.35 26.00 -34.16
CA GLU A 254 -25.20 26.65 -32.85
C GLU A 254 -23.76 26.60 -32.36
N ALA A 255 -23.09 25.45 -32.48
CA ALA A 255 -21.69 25.29 -32.07
C ALA A 255 -20.73 26.17 -32.87
N LEU A 256 -21.09 26.51 -34.11
CA LEU A 256 -20.27 27.36 -34.99
C LEU A 256 -20.73 28.81 -35.03
N ASP A 257 -21.84 29.15 -34.35
CA ASP A 257 -22.51 30.45 -34.38
C ASP A 257 -22.84 30.90 -35.82
N ILE A 258 -23.51 30.02 -36.58
CA ILE A 258 -23.89 30.24 -37.97
C ILE A 258 -25.41 30.24 -38.09
N SER A 259 -25.98 31.25 -38.74
CA SER A 259 -27.35 31.22 -39.22
C SER A 259 -27.40 30.76 -40.67
N PHE A 260 -28.31 29.84 -40.99
CA PHE A 260 -28.49 29.39 -42.38
C PHE A 260 -29.20 30.48 -43.20
N ASN A 261 -28.69 30.75 -44.39
CA ASN A 261 -29.30 31.68 -45.32
C ASN A 261 -30.56 31.05 -45.93
N ASN A 262 -31.68 31.79 -45.87
CA ASN A 262 -32.97 31.44 -46.47
C ASN A 262 -33.72 30.24 -45.89
N TYR A 263 -33.15 29.53 -44.91
CA TYR A 263 -33.75 28.34 -44.33
C TYR A 263 -33.63 28.31 -42.82
N GLN A 264 -34.63 27.75 -42.17
CA GLN A 264 -34.63 27.43 -40.75
C GLN A 264 -34.95 25.95 -40.58
N ILE A 265 -34.08 25.21 -39.88
CA ILE A 265 -34.28 23.79 -39.60
C ILE A 265 -35.01 23.66 -38.27
N VAL A 266 -36.06 22.84 -38.23
CA VAL A 266 -36.86 22.57 -37.02
C VAL A 266 -36.84 21.06 -36.76
N PRO A 267 -36.01 20.58 -35.82
CA PRO A 267 -35.95 19.17 -35.48
C PRO A 267 -37.15 18.78 -34.63
N LEU A 268 -37.96 17.84 -35.13
CA LEU A 268 -39.17 17.29 -34.48
C LEU A 268 -39.15 15.76 -34.55
N GLY A 269 -37.99 15.15 -34.28
CA GLY A 269 -37.79 13.71 -34.43
C GLY A 269 -38.11 13.24 -35.86
N SER A 270 -38.91 12.17 -35.99
CA SER A 270 -39.34 11.63 -37.28
C SER A 270 -40.20 12.57 -38.14
N PHE A 271 -40.69 13.68 -37.59
CA PHE A 271 -41.50 14.67 -38.31
C PHE A 271 -40.78 16.01 -38.47
N SER A 272 -39.45 15.97 -38.54
CA SER A 272 -38.62 17.15 -38.74
C SER A 272 -39.00 17.91 -40.01
N LYS A 273 -38.80 19.23 -39.99
CA LYS A 273 -39.18 20.13 -41.10
C LYS A 273 -38.15 21.23 -41.33
N ILE A 274 -38.15 21.79 -42.53
CA ILE A 274 -37.35 22.96 -42.91
C ILE A 274 -38.29 24.05 -43.41
N ILE A 275 -38.16 25.25 -42.84
CA ILE A 275 -38.93 26.41 -43.22
C ILE A 275 -38.07 27.27 -44.15
N ARG A 276 -38.56 27.54 -45.36
CA ARG A 276 -37.96 28.52 -46.26
C ARG A 276 -38.39 29.93 -45.83
N LEU A 277 -37.43 30.79 -45.55
CA LEU A 277 -37.62 32.16 -45.06
C LEU A 277 -37.82 33.19 -46.19
N GLN A 278 -37.71 32.77 -47.46
CA GLN A 278 -38.01 33.62 -48.61
C GLN A 278 -39.53 33.74 -48.78
N SER A 279 -40.02 34.90 -49.21
CA SER A 279 -41.45 35.11 -49.49
C SER A 279 -41.87 34.39 -50.78
N PRO A 280 -42.93 33.56 -50.79
CA PRO A 280 -43.76 33.16 -49.66
C PRO A 280 -43.09 32.09 -48.79
N THR A 281 -43.23 32.23 -47.47
CA THR A 281 -42.70 31.26 -46.50
C THR A 281 -43.35 29.90 -46.73
N MET A 282 -42.54 28.86 -46.88
CA MET A 282 -43.02 27.51 -47.20
C MET A 282 -42.37 26.50 -46.27
N GLU A 283 -43.18 25.56 -45.77
CA GLU A 283 -42.70 24.47 -44.92
C GLU A 283 -42.42 23.22 -45.79
N TYR A 284 -41.21 22.70 -45.69
CA TYR A 284 -40.78 21.46 -46.34
C TYR A 284 -40.65 20.37 -45.29
N ALA A 285 -41.38 19.26 -45.49
CA ALA A 285 -41.27 18.09 -44.63
C ALA A 285 -39.94 17.36 -44.89
N LEU A 286 -39.27 16.87 -43.84
CA LEU A 286 -38.13 15.93 -43.96
C LEU A 286 -38.54 14.47 -43.69
N HIS A 287 -39.83 14.17 -43.86
CA HIS A 287 -40.37 12.83 -43.73
C HIS A 287 -41.15 12.45 -44.98
N GLY A 288 -41.09 11.17 -45.35
CA GLY A 288 -41.80 10.61 -46.50
C GLY A 288 -42.62 9.38 -46.12
N SER A 289 -43.50 8.97 -47.02
CA SER A 289 -44.30 7.75 -46.94
C SER A 289 -44.43 7.09 -48.32
N ASP A 290 -44.67 5.77 -48.36
CA ASP A 290 -44.88 5.02 -49.61
C ASP A 290 -46.05 5.54 -50.46
N LYS A 291 -46.99 6.26 -49.82
CA LYS A 291 -48.18 6.85 -50.47
C LYS A 291 -47.89 8.20 -51.15
N ASP A 292 -46.72 8.77 -50.94
CA ASP A 292 -46.40 10.12 -51.43
C ASP A 292 -46.04 10.12 -52.93
N ASN A 293 -46.47 11.17 -53.63
CA ASN A 293 -46.00 11.44 -54.99
C ASN A 293 -44.67 12.21 -54.94
N PHE A 294 -43.56 11.50 -55.03
CA PHE A 294 -42.24 12.09 -54.82
C PHE A 294 -41.76 13.04 -55.92
N ALA A 295 -42.33 13.02 -57.12
CA ALA A 295 -41.87 13.89 -58.22
C ALA A 295 -41.98 15.40 -57.88
N GLU A 296 -42.99 15.77 -57.08
CA GLU A 296 -43.25 17.15 -56.63
C GLU A 296 -43.38 17.24 -55.10
N SER A 297 -42.81 16.27 -54.36
CA SER A 297 -43.03 16.21 -52.91
C SER A 297 -42.30 17.32 -52.16
N LEU A 298 -42.98 17.81 -51.11
CA LEU A 298 -42.36 18.65 -50.08
C LEU A 298 -41.12 17.98 -49.46
N PHE A 299 -41.07 16.65 -49.46
CA PHE A 299 -39.91 15.87 -49.04
C PHE A 299 -38.68 16.13 -49.91
N ASN A 300 -38.81 16.09 -51.24
CA ASN A 300 -37.68 16.34 -52.14
C ASN A 300 -37.22 17.81 -52.13
N LEU A 301 -38.14 18.75 -51.91
CA LEU A 301 -37.80 20.15 -51.62
C LEU A 301 -37.06 20.28 -50.28
N GLY A 302 -37.51 19.56 -49.26
CA GLY A 302 -36.86 19.48 -47.94
C GLY A 302 -35.45 18.94 -48.02
N LEU A 303 -35.22 17.84 -48.74
CA LEU A 303 -33.89 17.27 -48.93
C LEU A 303 -32.94 18.23 -49.68
N THR A 304 -33.47 18.97 -50.66
CA THR A 304 -32.67 19.98 -51.37
C THR A 304 -32.30 21.15 -50.45
N ALA A 305 -33.25 21.62 -49.64
CA ALA A 305 -33.00 22.68 -48.67
C ALA A 305 -32.00 22.24 -47.58
N LEU A 306 -32.15 21.01 -47.06
CA LEU A 306 -31.21 20.41 -46.12
C LEU A 306 -29.81 20.35 -46.71
N LEU A 307 -29.70 19.92 -47.96
CA LEU A 307 -28.40 19.81 -48.63
C LEU A 307 -27.74 21.18 -48.84
N GLN A 308 -28.52 22.23 -49.09
CA GLN A 308 -28.01 23.59 -49.13
C GLN A 308 -27.50 24.05 -47.77
N CYS A 309 -28.17 23.71 -46.67
CA CYS A 309 -27.67 23.97 -45.32
C CYS A 309 -26.33 23.25 -45.05
N VAL A 310 -26.20 21.98 -45.46
CA VAL A 310 -24.93 21.23 -45.35
C VAL A 310 -23.83 21.90 -46.18
N ALA A 311 -24.14 22.38 -47.38
CA ALA A 311 -23.19 23.08 -48.23
C ALA A 311 -22.69 24.38 -47.59
N GLN A 312 -23.60 25.21 -47.06
CA GLN A 312 -23.25 26.44 -46.35
C GLN A 312 -22.34 26.15 -45.15
N LEU A 313 -22.64 25.10 -44.38
CA LEU A 313 -21.82 24.67 -43.26
C LEU A 313 -20.41 24.25 -43.71
N GLY A 314 -20.33 23.51 -44.82
CA GLY A 314 -19.08 23.10 -45.44
C GLY A 314 -18.24 24.28 -45.94
N GLU A 315 -18.85 25.27 -46.59
CA GLU A 315 -18.17 26.49 -47.05
C GLU A 315 -17.58 27.27 -45.87
N VAL A 316 -18.33 27.40 -44.76
CA VAL A 316 -17.82 28.06 -43.55
C VAL A 316 -16.67 27.25 -42.93
N ALA A 317 -16.76 25.92 -42.91
CA ALA A 317 -15.69 25.08 -42.42
C ALA A 317 -14.41 25.22 -43.26
N GLU A 318 -14.53 25.22 -44.58
CA GLU A 318 -13.40 25.42 -45.51
C GLU A 318 -12.82 26.85 -45.44
N ALA A 319 -13.66 27.85 -45.15
CA ALA A 319 -13.22 29.23 -44.95
C ALA A 319 -12.47 29.41 -43.62
N ARG A 320 -12.88 28.72 -42.57
CA ARG A 320 -12.23 28.75 -41.24
C ARG A 320 -10.95 27.89 -41.21
N ASP A 321 -10.92 26.79 -41.96
CA ASP A 321 -9.78 25.87 -42.03
C ASP A 321 -9.46 25.51 -43.49
N VAL A 322 -8.36 26.08 -43.99
CA VAL A 322 -7.88 25.88 -45.36
C VAL A 322 -7.51 24.42 -45.63
N SER A 323 -7.15 23.64 -44.60
CA SER A 323 -6.79 22.22 -44.73
C SER A 323 -8.00 21.29 -44.80
N PHE A 324 -9.16 21.76 -44.31
CA PHE A 324 -10.39 20.99 -44.34
C PHE A 324 -11.01 21.02 -45.74
N ARG A 325 -11.46 19.85 -46.22
CA ARG A 325 -12.25 19.72 -47.45
C ARG A 325 -13.29 18.63 -47.25
N MET A 326 -14.52 18.88 -47.68
CA MET A 326 -15.55 17.84 -47.66
C MET A 326 -15.20 16.72 -48.67
N PRO A 327 -15.36 15.43 -48.30
CA PRO A 327 -15.00 14.33 -49.19
C PRO A 327 -15.90 14.26 -50.42
N TYR A 328 -17.18 14.62 -50.32
CA TYR A 328 -18.11 14.66 -51.44
C TYR A 328 -18.57 16.08 -51.72
N LYS A 329 -18.34 16.56 -52.95
CA LYS A 329 -18.79 17.88 -53.39
C LYS A 329 -20.32 17.95 -53.45
N ILE A 330 -20.86 19.07 -52.99
CA ILE A 330 -22.29 19.37 -53.03
C ILE A 330 -22.53 20.43 -54.10
N SER A 331 -23.50 20.20 -55.00
CA SER A 331 -23.84 21.15 -56.06
C SER A 331 -25.33 21.10 -56.35
N GLY A 332 -26.08 22.06 -55.81
CA GLY A 332 -27.53 22.11 -55.90
C GLY A 332 -28.17 20.88 -55.25
N LYS A 333 -28.74 19.99 -56.08
CA LYS A 333 -29.40 18.73 -55.66
C LYS A 333 -28.50 17.50 -55.71
N LEU A 334 -27.23 17.67 -56.09
CA LEU A 334 -26.28 16.58 -56.29
C LEU A 334 -25.26 16.53 -55.15
N VAL A 335 -24.92 15.31 -54.71
CA VAL A 335 -23.87 15.02 -53.72
C VAL A 335 -22.96 13.95 -54.29
N GLY A 336 -21.67 14.27 -54.47
CA GLY A 336 -20.74 13.34 -55.10
C GLY A 336 -21.16 12.92 -56.52
N GLY A 337 -21.89 13.78 -57.22
CA GLY A 337 -22.45 13.51 -58.56
C GLY A 337 -23.77 12.74 -58.58
N MET A 338 -24.32 12.35 -57.43
CA MET A 338 -25.58 11.60 -57.32
C MET A 338 -26.71 12.48 -56.79
N SER A 339 -27.94 12.28 -57.27
CA SER A 339 -29.10 13.06 -56.85
C SER A 339 -29.60 12.62 -55.48
N ILE A 340 -29.83 13.59 -54.58
CA ILE A 340 -30.49 13.34 -53.29
C ILE A 340 -32.02 13.26 -53.41
N LEU A 341 -32.59 13.62 -54.57
CA LEU A 341 -34.03 13.52 -54.80
C LEU A 341 -34.45 12.04 -54.87
N PHE A 342 -35.44 11.66 -54.07
CA PHE A 342 -36.03 10.34 -54.14
C PHE A 342 -37.01 10.30 -55.32
N LEU A 343 -36.60 9.67 -56.43
CA LEU A 343 -37.40 9.52 -57.65
C LEU A 343 -37.65 8.04 -57.99
N ARG A 344 -37.81 7.20 -56.95
CA ARG A 344 -37.96 5.73 -57.03
C ARG A 344 -36.73 4.98 -57.56
N ASP A 345 -35.60 5.66 -57.77
CA ASP A 345 -34.29 5.02 -57.87
C ASP A 345 -33.67 4.90 -56.48
N GLU A 346 -33.97 3.78 -55.82
CA GLU A 346 -33.60 3.53 -54.43
C GLU A 346 -32.07 3.36 -54.25
N GLU A 347 -31.37 2.84 -55.27
CA GLU A 347 -29.93 2.55 -55.17
C GLU A 347 -29.08 3.83 -55.23
N THR A 348 -29.34 4.72 -56.20
CA THR A 348 -28.62 6.01 -56.26
C THR A 348 -28.97 6.90 -55.07
N TRP A 349 -30.23 6.89 -54.63
CA TRP A 349 -30.66 7.65 -53.46
C TRP A 349 -29.99 7.18 -52.17
N THR A 350 -29.84 5.87 -51.98
CA THR A 350 -29.11 5.31 -50.83
C THR A 350 -27.63 5.70 -50.84
N LYS A 351 -26.98 5.67 -52.01
CA LYS A 351 -25.58 6.10 -52.14
C LYS A 351 -25.43 7.60 -51.88
N ALA A 352 -26.33 8.43 -52.41
CA ALA A 352 -26.35 9.87 -52.16
C ALA A 352 -26.54 10.19 -50.67
N SER A 353 -27.49 9.52 -50.01
CA SER A 353 -27.76 9.63 -48.57
C SER A 353 -26.53 9.26 -47.73
N LYS A 354 -25.82 8.18 -48.11
CA LYS A 354 -24.55 7.79 -47.48
C LYS A 354 -23.44 8.84 -47.67
N CYS A 355 -23.36 9.48 -48.84
CA CYS A 355 -22.42 10.58 -49.07
C CYS A 355 -22.73 11.79 -48.19
N VAL A 356 -24.01 12.15 -48.00
CA VAL A 356 -24.43 13.22 -47.08
C VAL A 356 -23.98 12.91 -45.65
N LEU A 357 -24.28 11.71 -45.14
CA LEU A 357 -23.85 11.28 -43.81
C LEU A 357 -22.32 11.29 -43.67
N THR A 358 -21.59 10.92 -44.71
CA THR A 358 -20.12 10.98 -44.69
C THR A 358 -19.63 12.41 -44.59
N ASN A 359 -20.18 13.36 -45.35
CA ASN A 359 -19.84 14.77 -45.21
C ASN A 359 -20.13 15.29 -43.79
N LEU A 360 -21.29 14.96 -43.23
CA LEU A 360 -21.67 15.32 -41.86
C LEU A 360 -20.70 14.73 -40.82
N LYS A 361 -20.26 13.48 -41.01
CA LYS A 361 -19.25 12.86 -40.13
C LYS A 361 -17.91 13.61 -40.17
N TRP A 362 -17.48 14.05 -41.35
CA TRP A 362 -16.26 14.85 -41.49
C TRP A 362 -16.40 16.23 -40.84
N LEU A 363 -17.56 16.87 -41.00
CA LEU A 363 -17.89 18.15 -40.35
C LEU A 363 -17.93 18.01 -38.82
N LEU A 364 -18.53 16.94 -38.29
CA LEU A 364 -18.52 16.59 -36.87
C LEU A 364 -17.09 16.42 -36.33
N ALA A 365 -16.28 15.63 -37.03
CA ALA A 365 -14.89 15.39 -36.66
C ALA A 365 -14.06 16.68 -36.69
N TRP A 366 -14.30 17.55 -37.67
CA TRP A 366 -13.67 18.86 -37.75
C TRP A 366 -14.11 19.79 -36.61
N CYS A 367 -15.42 19.91 -36.37
CA CYS A 367 -15.98 20.73 -35.30
C CYS A 367 -15.44 20.33 -33.92
N SER A 368 -15.23 19.03 -33.69
CA SER A 368 -14.65 18.50 -32.44
C SER A 368 -13.19 18.88 -32.17
N LYS A 369 -12.44 19.25 -33.21
CA LYS A 369 -11.04 19.67 -33.10
C LYS A 369 -10.90 21.17 -32.83
N LEU A 370 -11.97 21.95 -32.98
CA LEU A 370 -11.94 23.39 -32.73
C LEU A 370 -11.68 23.63 -31.23
N PRO A 371 -10.72 24.51 -30.87
CA PRO A 371 -10.45 24.85 -29.47
C PRO A 371 -11.71 25.40 -28.78
N GLN A 372 -11.97 24.96 -27.54
CA GLN A 372 -13.16 25.28 -26.74
C GLN A 372 -13.41 26.78 -26.45
N GLY A 373 -12.57 27.70 -26.96
CA GLY A 373 -12.75 29.15 -26.84
C GLY A 373 -13.91 29.73 -27.66
N TYR A 374 -14.53 28.93 -28.55
CA TYR A 374 -15.72 29.31 -29.32
C TYR A 374 -17.03 28.70 -28.79
N ASN A 375 -16.97 27.72 -27.87
CA ASN A 375 -18.12 26.94 -27.39
C ASN A 375 -18.83 27.55 -26.18
N SER A 376 -18.65 28.85 -25.88
CA SER A 376 -19.29 29.47 -24.72
C SER A 376 -20.81 29.57 -24.85
N SER A 377 -21.38 29.60 -26.06
CA SER A 377 -22.84 29.64 -26.26
C SER A 377 -23.49 28.25 -26.25
N ALA A 378 -22.83 27.23 -26.80
CA ALA A 378 -23.38 25.87 -26.89
C ALA A 378 -23.54 25.17 -25.54
N ARG A 379 -22.76 25.57 -24.51
CA ARG A 379 -22.93 25.08 -23.14
C ARG A 379 -24.21 25.59 -22.48
N ASP A 380 -24.67 26.80 -22.81
CA ASP A 380 -25.88 27.39 -22.22
C ASP A 380 -27.16 26.77 -22.84
N SER A 381 -27.12 26.35 -24.10
CA SER A 381 -28.27 25.74 -24.79
C SER A 381 -28.58 24.30 -24.35
N LEU A 382 -27.54 23.48 -24.10
CA LEU A 382 -27.72 22.11 -23.59
C LEU A 382 -28.23 22.10 -22.14
N ASP A 383 -27.82 23.08 -21.33
CA ASP A 383 -28.32 23.28 -19.96
C ASP A 383 -29.79 23.74 -19.96
N GLY A 384 -30.23 24.44 -21.01
CA GLY A 384 -31.63 24.82 -21.23
C GLY A 384 -32.52 23.63 -21.62
N PHE A 385 -32.02 22.71 -22.43
CA PHE A 385 -32.78 21.53 -22.86
C PHE A 385 -32.94 20.48 -21.75
N LEU A 386 -31.90 20.28 -20.91
CA LEU A 386 -31.96 19.36 -19.76
C LEU A 386 -32.79 19.89 -18.58
N LYS A 387 -33.09 21.20 -18.54
CA LYS A 387 -33.99 21.80 -17.54
C LYS A 387 -35.47 21.81 -17.96
N ALA A 388 -35.77 21.44 -19.21
CA ALA A 388 -37.13 21.47 -19.77
C ALA A 388 -37.75 20.07 -20.00
N THR A 389 -37.02 18.99 -19.67
CA THR A 389 -37.54 17.63 -19.50
C THR A 389 -37.56 17.26 -18.03
#